data_AF-A0A3F3NMC2-F1
#
_entry.id   AF-A0A3F3NMC2-F1
#
_cell.length_a   1.000
_cell.length_b   1.000
_cell.length_c   1.000
_cell.angle_alpha   90.00
_cell.angle_beta   90.00
_cell.angle_gamma   90.00
#
_symmetry.space_group_name_H-M   'P 1'
#
loop_
_entity.id
_entity.type
_entity.pdbx_description
1 polymer ?
#
loop_
_entity_poly.entity_id
_entity_poly.type
_entity_poly.pdbx_seq_one_letter_code
_entity_poly.pdbx_strand_id
1 'polypeptide(L)'
;MKDKVVNKLLEALFSGDKSEEDMVYVQVKFALEVLLNNLGKLAVVLVFSLVTGSWAETGITFLSYICIRRYAYGLHSDSEFVCLLWTLLYLWGVPLVMKHLQLTISFPMMVFLLISCFLLLLRYGSRGTAINPIEPEKRPPLLKKAISMFLIFSLITLFSQLLTFLPICYLGLF
;
A
#
# COMPACT_ATOMS: atom_id res chain seq x y z
N MET A 1 3.17 -2.85 -23.06
CA MET A 1 3.53 -1.40 -23.12
C MET A 1 4.44 -1.02 -21.96
N LYS A 2 4.17 -1.51 -20.73
CA LYS A 2 5.03 -1.38 -19.55
C LYS A 2 6.49 -1.75 -19.83
N ASP A 3 6.74 -2.92 -20.42
CA ASP A 3 8.10 -3.42 -20.66
C ASP A 3 8.89 -2.54 -21.64
N LYS A 4 8.20 -1.91 -22.62
CA LYS A 4 8.84 -0.94 -23.52
C LYS A 4 9.30 0.32 -22.78
N VAL A 5 8.55 0.76 -21.77
CA VAL A 5 8.92 1.93 -20.95
C VAL A 5 10.03 1.57 -19.98
N VAL A 6 9.96 0.41 -19.32
CA VAL A 6 11.03 -0.10 -18.45
C VAL A 6 12.34 -0.21 -19.22
N ASN A 7 12.33 -0.84 -20.39
CA ASN A 7 13.54 -1.02 -21.21
C ASN A 7 14.13 0.32 -21.67
N LYS A 8 13.29 1.28 -22.08
CA LYS A 8 13.77 2.64 -22.40
C LYS A 8 14.41 3.35 -21.21
N LEU A 9 13.83 3.21 -20.01
CA LEU A 9 14.41 3.79 -18.80
C LEU A 9 15.72 3.10 -18.42
N LEU A 10 15.82 1.78 -18.61
CA LEU A 10 17.05 1.03 -18.39
C LEU A 10 18.16 1.45 -19.37
N GLU A 11 17.84 1.59 -20.66
CA GLU A 11 18.76 2.10 -21.69
C GLU A 11 19.25 3.52 -21.37
N ALA A 12 18.39 4.36 -20.78
CA ALA A 12 18.78 5.72 -20.37
C ALA A 12 19.62 5.75 -19.09
N LEU A 13 19.39 4.82 -18.15
CA LEU A 13 20.09 4.75 -16.86
C LEU A 13 21.42 4.01 -16.94
N PHE A 14 21.56 3.07 -17.89
CA PHE A 14 22.75 2.27 -18.10
C PHE A 14 23.30 2.53 -19.51
N SER A 15 24.40 3.27 -19.60
CA SER A 15 25.15 3.44 -20.84
C SER A 15 26.17 2.31 -21.02
N GLY A 16 25.81 1.25 -21.73
CA GLY A 16 26.70 0.12 -22.09
C GLY A 16 26.04 -1.25 -22.05
N ASP A 17 26.70 -2.28 -22.61
CA ASP A 17 26.26 -3.67 -22.54
C ASP A 17 26.42 -4.19 -21.10
N LYS A 18 25.30 -4.24 -20.36
CA LYS A 18 25.22 -4.97 -19.10
C LYS A 18 24.23 -6.12 -19.25
N SER A 19 24.72 -7.33 -18.98
CA SER A 19 23.96 -8.57 -19.09
C SER A 19 23.01 -8.72 -17.90
N GLU A 20 22.02 -9.59 -18.02
CA GLU A 20 21.11 -9.96 -16.92
C GLU A 20 21.82 -10.67 -15.74
N GLU A 21 23.14 -10.86 -15.81
CA GLU A 21 23.98 -11.39 -14.72
C GLU A 21 24.39 -10.30 -13.71
N ASP A 22 24.31 -9.02 -14.10
CA ASP A 22 24.59 -7.91 -13.20
C ASP A 22 23.46 -7.76 -12.17
N MET A 23 23.72 -8.14 -10.91
CA MET A 23 22.74 -8.02 -9.82
C MET A 23 22.17 -6.59 -9.68
N VAL A 24 22.97 -5.55 -9.95
CA VAL A 24 22.51 -4.16 -9.91
C VAL A 24 21.48 -3.89 -11.01
N TYR A 25 21.70 -4.41 -12.22
CA TYR A 25 20.76 -4.25 -13.33
C TYR A 25 19.43 -4.94 -13.01
N VAL A 26 19.47 -6.16 -12.49
CA VAL A 26 18.28 -6.92 -12.07
C VAL A 26 17.49 -6.18 -10.99
N GLN A 27 18.17 -5.64 -9.98
CA GLN A 27 17.52 -4.86 -8.92
C GLN A 27 16.85 -3.58 -9.43
N VAL A 28 17.50 -2.84 -10.33
CA VAL A 28 16.95 -1.61 -10.91
C VAL A 28 15.76 -1.93 -11.83
N LYS A 29 15.86 -2.95 -12.68
CA LYS A 29 14.74 -3.42 -13.51
C LYS A 29 13.52 -3.77 -12.65
N PHE A 30 13.73 -4.58 -11.61
CA PHE A 30 12.68 -4.93 -10.67
C PHE A 30 12.07 -3.70 -9.97
N ALA A 31 12.90 -2.76 -9.52
CA ALA A 31 12.43 -1.53 -8.89
C ALA A 31 11.57 -0.68 -9.84
N LEU A 32 11.97 -0.56 -11.11
CA LEU A 32 11.20 0.15 -12.14
C LEU A 32 9.88 -0.53 -12.46
N GLU A 33 9.86 -1.85 -12.59
CA GLU A 33 8.63 -2.62 -12.82
C GLU A 33 7.64 -2.45 -11.67
N VAL A 34 8.10 -2.53 -10.42
CA VAL A 34 7.28 -2.31 -9.23
C VAL A 34 6.77 -0.87 -9.17
N LEU A 35 7.64 0.11 -9.45
CA LEU A 35 7.28 1.52 -9.44
C LEU A 35 6.18 1.83 -10.47
N LEU A 36 6.37 1.41 -11.73
CA LEU A 36 5.40 1.65 -12.80
C LEU A 36 4.07 0.94 -12.55
N ASN A 37 4.10 -0.28 -12.01
CA ASN A 37 2.89 -1.01 -11.63
C ASN A 37 2.10 -0.27 -10.54
N ASN A 38 2.78 0.22 -9.51
CA ASN A 38 2.12 0.96 -8.42
C ASN A 38 1.65 2.34 -8.87
N LEU A 39 2.39 3.03 -9.74
CA LEU A 39 1.99 4.31 -10.31
C LEU A 39 0.75 4.16 -11.20
N GLY A 40 0.68 3.07 -11.98
CA GLY A 40 -0.52 2.72 -12.75
C GLY A 40 -1.74 2.53 -11.86
N LYS A 41 -1.62 1.72 -10.80
CA LYS A 41 -2.71 1.51 -9.82
C LYS A 41 -3.14 2.81 -9.14
N LEU A 42 -2.18 3.65 -8.76
CA LEU A 42 -2.44 4.96 -8.17
C LEU A 42 -3.23 5.86 -9.13
N ALA A 43 -2.81 5.94 -10.39
CA ALA A 43 -3.52 6.73 -11.40
C ALA A 43 -4.98 6.28 -11.53
N VAL A 44 -5.23 4.97 -11.57
CA VAL A 44 -6.60 4.42 -11.61
C VAL A 44 -7.38 4.83 -10.36
N VAL A 45 -6.86 4.59 -9.15
CA VAL A 45 -7.52 4.96 -7.88
C VAL A 45 -7.84 6.47 -7.81
N LEU A 46 -6.94 7.34 -8.29
CA LEU A 46 -7.17 8.78 -8.29
C LEU A 46 -8.25 9.19 -9.29
N VAL A 47 -8.23 8.65 -10.51
CA VAL A 47 -9.27 8.93 -11.51
C VAL A 47 -10.65 8.54 -10.98
N PHE A 48 -10.77 7.34 -10.43
CA PHE A 48 -12.03 6.86 -9.85
C PHE A 48 -12.50 7.74 -8.68
N SER A 49 -11.60 8.11 -7.76
CA SER A 49 -11.97 8.95 -6.61
C SER A 49 -12.35 10.39 -6.97
N LEU A 50 -11.75 10.95 -8.03
CA LEU A 50 -12.16 12.26 -8.57
C LEU A 50 -13.54 12.19 -9.21
N VAL A 51 -13.80 11.16 -10.03
CA VAL A 51 -15.09 10.98 -10.71
C VAL A 51 -16.22 10.76 -9.69
N THR A 52 -15.99 10.03 -8.61
CA THR A 52 -16.98 9.78 -7.57
C THR A 52 -17.05 10.86 -6.49
N GLY A 53 -16.18 11.88 -6.55
CA GLY A 53 -16.11 12.93 -5.54
C GLY A 53 -15.61 12.45 -4.16
N SER A 54 -14.99 11.27 -4.05
CA SER A 54 -14.46 10.69 -2.81
C SER A 54 -12.95 10.89 -2.63
N TRP A 55 -12.39 11.91 -3.30
CA TRP A 55 -10.94 12.15 -3.39
C TRP A 55 -10.30 12.41 -2.02
N ALA A 56 -10.98 13.07 -1.10
CA ALA A 56 -10.46 13.38 0.23
C ALA A 56 -10.35 12.11 1.09
N GLU A 57 -11.41 11.30 1.10
CA GLU A 57 -11.47 10.04 1.83
C GLU A 57 -10.46 9.03 1.26
N THR A 58 -10.43 8.87 -0.07
CA THR A 58 -9.44 8.05 -0.77
C THR A 58 -8.01 8.54 -0.53
N GLY A 59 -7.76 9.85 -0.56
CA GLY A 59 -6.43 10.43 -0.34
C GLY A 59 -5.88 10.14 1.06
N ILE A 60 -6.72 10.22 2.11
CA ILE A 60 -6.28 9.92 3.47
C ILE A 60 -6.04 8.41 3.65
N THR A 61 -6.91 7.55 3.10
CA THR A 61 -6.69 6.10 3.07
C THR A 61 -5.39 5.75 2.34
N PHE A 62 -5.12 6.42 1.22
CA PHE A 62 -3.89 6.22 0.47
C PHE A 62 -2.63 6.66 1.24
N LEU A 63 -2.69 7.80 1.91
CA LEU A 63 -1.55 8.32 2.69
C LEU A 63 -1.19 7.38 3.84
N SER A 64 -2.20 6.95 4.60
CA SER A 64 -2.01 5.99 5.70
C SER A 64 -1.51 4.63 5.17
N TYR A 65 -2.04 4.16 4.04
CA TYR A 65 -1.56 2.95 3.37
C TYR A 65 -0.06 3.04 3.06
N ILE A 66 0.41 4.07 2.34
CA ILE A 66 1.82 4.19 1.96
C ILE A 66 2.73 4.25 3.18
N CYS A 67 2.37 5.04 4.18
CA CYS A 67 3.17 5.25 5.38
C CYS A 67 3.42 3.95 6.17
N ILE A 68 2.39 3.11 6.29
CA ILE A 68 2.50 1.80 6.96
C ILE A 68 3.19 0.80 6.03
N ARG A 69 2.75 0.73 4.77
CA ARG A 69 3.19 -0.25 3.77
C ARG A 69 4.67 -0.19 3.47
N ARG A 70 5.26 1.01 3.49
CA ARG A 70 6.70 1.22 3.29
C ARG A 70 7.56 0.35 4.21
N TYR A 71 7.10 0.10 5.44
CA TYR A 71 7.84 -0.67 6.43
C TYR A 71 7.27 -2.06 6.68
N ALA A 72 5.95 -2.22 6.54
CA ALA A 72 5.31 -3.52 6.68
C ALA A 72 5.68 -4.46 5.53
N TYR A 73 6.07 -3.92 4.37
CA TYR A 73 6.08 -4.68 3.11
C TYR A 73 4.72 -5.35 2.90
N GLY A 74 4.61 -6.21 1.90
CA GLY A 74 3.66 -7.30 2.01
C GLY A 74 3.42 -8.02 0.71
N LEU A 75 2.19 -8.49 0.55
CA LEU A 75 1.90 -9.60 -0.33
C LEU A 75 1.70 -9.09 -1.76
N HIS A 76 2.51 -9.61 -2.67
CA HIS A 76 2.26 -9.47 -4.10
C HIS A 76 1.45 -10.69 -4.53
N SER A 77 0.32 -10.45 -5.20
CA SER A 77 -0.38 -11.53 -5.90
C SER A 77 0.36 -11.82 -7.20
N ASP A 78 0.40 -13.10 -7.59
CA ASP A 78 0.98 -13.51 -8.89
C ASP A 78 0.23 -12.89 -10.09
N SER A 79 -0.98 -12.35 -9.87
CA SER A 79 -1.76 -11.65 -10.88
C SER A 79 -1.80 -10.14 -10.62
N GLU A 80 -1.28 -9.36 -11.58
CA GLU A 80 -1.35 -7.90 -11.58
C GLU A 80 -2.80 -7.39 -11.55
N PHE A 81 -3.71 -8.07 -12.25
CA PHE A 81 -5.13 -7.73 -12.28
C PHE A 81 -5.80 -7.94 -10.92
N VAL A 82 -5.53 -9.07 -10.25
CA VAL A 82 -6.06 -9.33 -8.91
C VAL A 82 -5.54 -8.30 -7.92
N CYS A 83 -4.26 -7.92 -8.03
CA CYS A 83 -3.68 -6.88 -7.19
C CYS A 83 -4.33 -5.51 -7.45
N LEU A 84 -4.58 -5.14 -8.71
CA LEU A 84 -5.32 -3.93 -9.05
C LEU A 84 -6.74 -3.94 -8.47
N LEU A 85 -7.46 -5.07 -8.58
CA LEU A 85 -8.81 -5.21 -8.03
C LEU A 85 -8.84 -4.99 -6.52
N TRP A 86 -7.94 -5.62 -5.77
CA TRP A 86 -7.82 -5.38 -4.33
C TRP A 86 -7.42 -3.94 -4.01
N THR A 87 -6.51 -3.36 -4.79
CA THR A 87 -6.11 -1.96 -4.61
C THR A 87 -7.30 -1.02 -4.79
N LEU A 88 -8.12 -1.24 -5.82
CA LEU A 88 -9.33 -0.44 -6.07
C LEU A 88 -10.37 -0.65 -4.98
N LEU A 89 -10.62 -1.90 -4.59
CA LEU A 89 -11.57 -2.23 -3.53
C LEU A 89 -11.22 -1.50 -2.24
N TYR A 90 -9.98 -1.61 -1.78
CA TYR A 90 -9.57 -1.08 -0.48
C TYR A 90 -9.28 0.42 -0.48
N LEU A 91 -8.56 0.93 -1.49
CA LEU A 91 -8.13 2.34 -1.50
C LEU A 91 -9.18 3.28 -2.06
N TRP A 92 -10.13 2.79 -2.87
CA TRP A 92 -11.22 3.61 -3.42
C TRP A 92 -12.62 3.10 -3.00
N GLY A 93 -12.90 1.81 -3.18
CA GLY A 93 -14.25 1.24 -2.99
C GLY A 93 -14.77 1.36 -1.56
N VAL A 94 -13.95 1.01 -0.55
CA VAL A 94 -14.33 1.17 0.86
C VAL A 94 -14.60 2.65 1.20
N PRO A 95 -13.70 3.61 0.90
CA PRO A 95 -14.00 5.02 1.09
C PRO A 95 -15.25 5.51 0.41
N LEU A 96 -15.49 5.05 -0.82
CA LEU A 96 -16.68 5.40 -1.58
C LEU A 96 -17.97 4.95 -0.87
N VAL A 97 -18.00 3.69 -0.43
CA VAL A 97 -19.16 3.11 0.25
C VAL A 97 -19.41 3.80 1.59
N MET A 98 -18.36 4.04 2.38
CA MET A 98 -18.47 4.76 3.66
C MET A 98 -19.06 6.16 3.46
N LYS A 99 -18.59 6.89 2.44
CA LYS A 99 -19.08 8.22 2.10
C LYS A 99 -20.55 8.22 1.68
N HIS A 100 -20.94 7.37 0.73
CA HIS A 100 -22.29 7.39 0.18
C HIS A 100 -23.34 6.79 1.10
N LEU A 101 -23.00 5.76 1.87
CA LEU A 101 -23.94 5.13 2.81
C LEU A 101 -23.97 5.81 4.17
N GLN A 102 -23.14 6.84 4.40
CA GLN A 102 -23.02 7.55 5.68
C GLN A 102 -22.86 6.59 6.86
N LEU A 103 -22.09 5.51 6.64
CA LEU A 103 -21.96 4.45 7.63
C LEU A 103 -21.18 4.98 8.83
N THR A 104 -21.81 4.96 10.00
CA THR A 104 -21.18 5.32 11.26
C THR A 104 -20.69 4.05 11.94
N ILE A 105 -19.39 4.02 12.24
CA ILE A 105 -18.78 2.93 12.99
C ILE A 105 -18.84 3.30 14.47
N SER A 106 -19.45 2.45 15.29
CA SER A 106 -19.49 2.67 16.73
C SER A 106 -18.08 2.61 17.32
N PHE A 107 -17.82 3.37 18.39
CA PHE A 107 -16.50 3.39 19.03
C PHE A 107 -15.98 1.99 19.41
N PRO A 108 -16.78 1.07 19.98
CA PRO A 108 -16.31 -0.30 20.25
C PRO A 108 -15.91 -1.07 18.99
N MET A 109 -16.67 -0.92 17.90
CA MET A 109 -16.38 -1.57 16.63
C MET A 109 -15.08 -1.05 16.01
N MET A 110 -14.86 0.26 16.09
CA MET A 110 -13.60 0.90 15.65
C MET A 110 -12.39 0.33 16.41
N VAL A 111 -12.48 0.26 17.75
CA VAL A 111 -11.41 -0.32 18.58
C VAL A 111 -11.15 -1.78 18.22
N PHE A 112 -12.22 -2.58 18.04
CA PHE A 112 -12.10 -3.99 17.63
C PHE A 112 -11.38 -4.15 16.28
N LEU A 113 -11.71 -3.33 15.29
CA LEU A 113 -11.09 -3.37 13.97
C LEU A 113 -9.62 -2.94 14.02
N LEU A 114 -9.26 -1.93 14.82
CA LEU A 114 -7.88 -1.50 15.03
C LEU A 114 -7.04 -2.62 15.68
N ILE A 115 -7.57 -3.29 16.72
CA ILE A 115 -6.90 -4.43 17.35
C ILE A 115 -6.71 -5.57 16.34
N SER A 116 -7.73 -5.86 15.54
CA SER A 116 -7.65 -6.89 14.50
C SER A 116 -6.56 -6.57 13.48
N CYS A 117 -6.51 -5.35 12.98
CA CYS A 117 -5.45 -4.91 12.06
C CYS A 117 -4.06 -4.99 12.69
N PHE A 118 -3.93 -4.62 13.97
CA PHE A 118 -2.66 -4.70 14.69
C PHE A 118 -2.16 -6.14 14.80
N LEU A 119 -3.03 -7.09 15.16
CA LEU A 119 -2.67 -8.52 15.24
C LEU A 119 -2.21 -9.06 13.87
N LEU A 120 -2.86 -8.61 12.79
CA LEU A 120 -2.50 -9.04 11.44
C LEU A 120 -1.18 -8.42 10.99
N LEU A 121 -0.90 -7.16 11.35
CA LEU A 121 0.39 -6.52 11.13
C LEU A 121 1.51 -7.27 11.89
N LEU A 122 1.28 -7.69 13.13
CA LEU A 122 2.25 -8.49 13.88
C LEU A 122 2.50 -9.86 13.23
N ARG A 123 1.45 -10.48 12.69
CA ARG A 123 1.55 -11.80 12.07
C ARG A 123 2.21 -11.76 10.70
N TYR A 124 1.87 -10.80 9.86
CA TYR A 124 2.24 -10.79 8.43
C TYR A 124 3.22 -9.67 8.03
N GLY A 125 3.43 -8.67 8.90
CA GLY A 125 4.33 -7.56 8.63
C GLY A 125 5.80 -7.97 8.55
N SER A 126 6.51 -7.31 7.65
CA SER A 126 7.97 -7.35 7.46
C SER A 126 8.53 -8.76 7.21
N ARG A 127 7.73 -9.68 6.67
CA ARG A 127 8.17 -11.05 6.35
C ARG A 127 8.98 -11.17 5.06
N GLY A 128 8.88 -10.18 4.18
CA GLY A 128 9.41 -10.25 2.82
C GLY A 128 8.59 -11.19 1.94
N THR A 129 8.92 -11.22 0.65
CA THR A 129 8.32 -12.14 -0.33
C THR A 129 9.42 -12.97 -1.00
N ALA A 130 9.06 -14.00 -1.76
CA ALA A 130 10.04 -14.76 -2.54
C ALA A 130 10.79 -13.86 -3.54
N ILE A 131 10.12 -12.86 -4.10
CA ILE A 131 10.66 -11.95 -5.12
C ILE A 131 11.43 -10.78 -4.48
N ASN A 132 11.02 -10.34 -3.29
CA ASN A 132 11.70 -9.31 -2.49
C ASN A 132 11.95 -9.84 -1.07
N PRO A 133 12.98 -10.69 -0.90
CA PRO A 133 13.29 -11.29 0.39
C PRO A 133 13.86 -10.23 1.34
N ILE A 134 13.49 -10.35 2.62
CA ILE A 134 14.04 -9.51 3.69
C ILE A 134 14.89 -10.41 4.58
N GLU A 135 16.15 -10.02 4.74
CA GLU A 135 17.07 -10.64 5.69
C GLU A 135 16.46 -10.68 7.09
N PRO A 136 16.50 -11.82 7.80
CA PRO A 136 15.89 -11.98 9.12
C PRO A 136 16.25 -10.88 10.13
N GLU A 137 17.50 -10.39 10.09
CA GLU A 137 18.01 -9.33 10.96
C GLU A 137 17.36 -7.96 10.71
N LYS A 138 16.94 -7.70 9.46
CA LYS A 138 16.29 -6.44 9.06
C LYS A 138 14.79 -6.44 9.36
N ARG A 139 14.16 -7.60 9.60
CA ARG A 139 12.71 -7.70 9.83
C ARG A 139 12.24 -6.99 11.11
N PRO A 140 12.87 -7.20 12.30
CA PRO A 140 12.45 -6.53 13.53
C PRO A 140 12.45 -4.99 13.47
N PRO A 141 13.52 -4.31 12.99
CA PRO A 141 13.50 -2.85 12.93
C PRO A 141 12.47 -2.31 11.93
N LEU A 142 12.22 -3.03 10.83
CA LEU A 142 11.16 -2.68 9.87
C LEU A 142 9.77 -2.83 10.47
N LEU A 143 9.51 -3.94 11.17
CA LEU A 143 8.23 -4.16 11.85
C LEU A 143 7.97 -3.10 12.93
N LYS A 144 9.00 -2.71 13.70
CA LYS A 144 8.87 -1.62 14.70
C LYS A 144 8.47 -0.30 14.04
N LYS A 145 9.04 0.05 12.88
CA LYS A 145 8.66 1.25 12.12
C LYS A 145 7.23 1.15 11.60
N ALA A 146 6.82 -0.01 11.09
CA ALA A 146 5.45 -0.25 10.63
C ALA A 146 4.43 -0.09 11.77
N ILE A 147 4.72 -0.68 12.94
CA ILE A 147 3.91 -0.55 14.15
C ILE A 147 3.84 0.91 14.59
N SER A 148 4.97 1.63 14.61
CA SER A 148 4.98 3.05 14.98
C SER A 148 4.08 3.88 14.07
N MET A 149 4.15 3.69 12.76
CA MET A 149 3.26 4.38 11.81
C MET A 149 1.80 3.98 12.02
N PHE A 150 1.51 2.69 12.22
CA PHE A 150 0.16 2.21 12.51
C PHE A 150 -0.42 2.86 13.77
N LEU A 151 0.36 2.95 14.85
CA LEU A 151 -0.08 3.58 16.11
C LEU A 151 -0.35 5.08 15.93
N ILE A 152 0.48 5.80 15.18
CA ILE A 152 0.27 7.23 14.88
C ILE A 152 -1.08 7.42 14.17
N PHE A 153 -1.33 6.66 13.09
CA PHE A 153 -2.59 6.76 12.36
C PHE A 153 -3.79 6.28 13.17
N SER A 154 -3.63 5.27 14.02
CA SER A 154 -4.68 4.79 14.92
C SER A 154 -5.07 5.85 15.95
N LEU A 155 -4.08 6.52 16.58
CA LEU A 155 -4.32 7.60 17.52
C LEU A 155 -5.02 8.79 16.85
N ILE A 156 -4.54 9.21 15.68
CA ILE A 156 -5.19 10.28 14.90
C ILE A 156 -6.67 9.92 14.71
N THR A 157 -6.96 8.70 14.24
CA THR A 157 -8.34 8.22 13.99
C THR A 157 -9.22 8.26 15.24
N LEU A 158 -8.70 7.87 16.41
CA LEU A 158 -9.46 7.82 17.66
C LEU A 158 -9.81 9.21 18.23
N PHE A 159 -8.93 10.21 18.09
CA PHE A 159 -9.08 11.53 18.72
C PHE A 159 -9.70 12.59 17.82
N SER A 160 -9.75 12.35 16.51
CA SER A 160 -10.35 13.27 15.56
C SER A 160 -11.87 13.09 15.47
N GLN A 161 -12.64 13.98 16.11
CA GLN A 161 -14.10 14.06 15.91
C GLN A 161 -14.48 14.39 14.45
N LEU A 162 -13.58 15.08 13.73
CA LEU A 162 -13.73 15.51 12.32
C LEU A 162 -13.64 14.34 11.31
N LEU A 163 -13.21 13.17 11.73
CA LEU A 163 -12.81 12.02 10.90
C LEU A 163 -13.77 10.82 11.04
N THR A 164 -15.02 11.09 11.39
CA THR A 164 -16.13 10.12 11.42
C THR A 164 -16.32 9.37 10.09
N PHE A 165 -15.69 9.85 9.01
CA PHE A 165 -15.75 9.33 7.65
C PHE A 165 -14.49 8.61 7.18
N LEU A 166 -13.51 8.37 8.06
CA LEU A 166 -12.31 7.68 7.65
C LEU A 166 -12.56 6.19 7.40
N PRO A 167 -12.23 5.67 6.21
CA PRO A 167 -12.20 4.25 5.93
C PRO A 167 -10.90 3.64 6.49
N ILE A 168 -10.49 4.03 7.70
CA ILE A 168 -9.28 3.50 8.36
C ILE A 168 -9.71 2.39 9.30
N CYS A 169 -10.03 1.24 8.73
CA CYS A 169 -10.07 -0.03 9.45
C CYS A 169 -9.60 -1.22 8.60
N TYR A 170 -8.94 -1.00 7.46
CA TYR A 170 -8.42 -2.11 6.63
C TYR A 170 -6.95 -1.96 6.20
N LEU A 171 -6.22 -1.04 6.81
CA LEU A 171 -4.83 -0.70 6.42
C LEU A 171 -3.76 -1.45 7.25
N GLY A 172 -4.02 -2.72 7.54
CA GLY A 172 -3.05 -3.63 8.13
C GLY A 172 -2.81 -4.91 7.33
N LEU A 173 -3.54 -5.14 6.23
CA LEU A 173 -3.37 -6.28 5.35
C LEU A 173 -3.71 -5.88 3.92
N PHE A 174 -2.70 -5.55 3.14
CA PHE A 174 -2.23 -6.44 2.08
C PHE A 174 -1.03 -5.87 1.38
#